data_AF-A0AB39YA15-F1
#
_entry.id   AF-A0AB39YA15-F1
#
_cell.length_a   1.000
_cell.length_b   1.000
_cell.length_c   1.000
_cell.angle_alpha   90.00
_cell.angle_beta   90.00
_cell.angle_gamma   90.00
#
_symmetry.space_group_name_H-M   'P 1'
#
loop_
_entity.id
_entity.type
_entity.pdbx_description
1 polymer ?
#
loop_
_entity_poly.entity_id
_entity_poly.type
_entity_poly.pdbx_seq_one_letter_code
_entity_poly.pdbx_strand_id
1 'polypeptide(L)'
;MKMKKRALGVLAATFAAAALPIMAASPASADQGACQFSLIDAGYRVGPKAEAACRTGSDSGNPARWIQCYWGLTAIGVTEVEAARACNAA
;
A
#
# COMPACT_ATOMS: atom_id res chain seq x y z
N MET A 1 -2.23 51.42 33.44
CA MET A 1 -2.69 51.43 32.04
C MET A 1 -3.86 50.47 31.90
N LYS A 2 -5.02 50.95 31.40
CA LYS A 2 -6.20 50.12 31.13
C LYS A 2 -5.93 49.29 29.86
N MET A 3 -5.95 47.97 29.94
CA MET A 3 -6.00 47.13 28.74
C MET A 3 -7.20 46.19 28.77
N LYS A 4 -7.96 46.32 27.69
CA LYS A 4 -9.30 45.80 27.42
C LYS A 4 -9.27 44.28 27.27
N LYS A 5 -10.29 43.66 27.85
CA LYS A 5 -10.79 42.32 27.58
C LYS A 5 -10.83 42.04 26.07
N ARG A 6 -10.18 40.95 25.64
CA ARG A 6 -10.46 40.20 24.41
C ARG A 6 -10.46 38.72 24.83
N ALA A 7 -11.65 38.16 25.04
CA ALA A 7 -12.38 37.38 24.04
C ALA A 7 -11.72 36.00 23.87
N LEU A 8 -12.34 34.96 24.44
CA LEU A 8 -13.04 33.91 23.69
C LEU A 8 -12.03 33.07 22.91
N GLY A 9 -11.59 31.94 23.44
CA GLY A 9 -12.40 30.72 23.57
C GLY A 9 -11.69 29.62 22.75
N VAL A 10 -12.30 28.43 22.70
CA VAL A 10 -11.88 27.23 21.94
C VAL A 10 -11.12 26.18 22.76
N LEU A 11 -11.95 25.35 23.40
CA LEU A 11 -12.02 23.90 23.26
C LEU A 11 -10.77 23.09 23.61
N ALA A 12 -10.89 22.40 24.75
CA ALA A 12 -10.14 21.22 25.11
C ALA A 12 -10.12 20.21 23.94
N ALA A 13 -8.95 20.03 23.33
CA ALA A 13 -8.69 18.87 22.48
C ALA A 13 -8.12 17.77 23.37
N THR A 14 -8.97 16.84 23.77
CA THR A 14 -8.57 15.56 24.36
C THR A 14 -7.83 14.77 23.27
N PHE A 15 -6.50 14.88 23.23
CA PHE A 15 -5.68 14.00 22.39
C PHE A 15 -5.58 12.63 23.06
N ALA A 16 -6.62 11.83 22.88
CA ALA A 16 -6.55 10.38 23.06
C ALA A 16 -6.70 9.72 21.69
N ALA A 17 -5.71 9.93 20.82
CA ALA A 17 -5.52 9.07 19.67
C ALA A 17 -4.43 8.08 20.05
N ALA A 18 -4.86 6.83 20.23
CA ALA A 18 -4.01 5.72 20.60
C ALA A 18 -2.75 5.68 19.73
N ALA A 19 -1.62 5.38 20.37
CA ALA A 19 -0.41 4.99 19.69
C ALA A 19 -0.70 3.75 18.81
N LEU A 20 -0.93 3.98 17.52
CA LEU A 20 -0.73 2.97 16.50
C LEU A 20 0.71 3.14 16.01
N PRO A 21 1.69 2.36 16.50
CA PRO A 21 2.77 2.01 15.62
C PRO A 21 2.14 1.03 14.62
N ILE A 22 2.27 1.30 13.33
CA ILE A 22 2.62 0.34 12.28
C ILE A 22 2.50 1.12 10.98
N MET A 23 3.66 1.63 10.56
CA MET A 23 4.15 1.51 9.19
C MET A 23 3.10 1.07 8.17
N ALA A 24 2.45 2.02 7.54
CA ALA A 24 2.00 1.85 6.17
C ALA A 24 2.30 3.18 5.49
N ALA A 25 3.58 3.35 5.13
CA ALA A 25 3.84 4.18 3.98
C ALA A 25 2.92 3.65 2.89
N SER A 26 1.94 4.45 2.49
CA SER A 26 1.12 4.19 1.32
C SER A 26 2.05 3.68 0.22
N PRO A 27 1.73 2.61 -0.52
CA PRO A 27 2.55 2.21 -1.65
C PRO A 27 2.70 3.46 -2.53
N ALA A 28 3.91 4.03 -2.57
CA ALA A 28 4.19 5.31 -3.21
C ALA A 28 4.11 5.21 -4.75
N SER A 29 3.74 4.03 -5.24
CA SER A 29 3.33 3.68 -6.60
C SER A 29 1.91 3.11 -6.47
N ALA A 30 0.90 3.84 -6.94
CA ALA A 30 -0.50 3.39 -6.90
C ALA A 30 -0.66 2.00 -7.55
N ASP A 31 0.10 1.78 -8.61
CA ASP A 31 0.45 0.55 -9.32
C ASP A 31 0.91 -0.60 -8.36
N GLN A 32 1.93 -0.37 -7.52
CA GLN A 32 2.37 -1.36 -6.52
C GLN A 32 1.28 -1.69 -5.49
N GLY A 33 0.43 -0.73 -5.16
CA GLY A 33 -0.71 -0.92 -4.25
C GLY A 33 -1.81 -1.78 -4.85
N ALA A 34 -2.11 -1.60 -6.13
CA ALA A 34 -3.14 -2.34 -6.84
C ALA A 34 -2.76 -3.83 -7.02
N CYS A 35 -1.49 -4.13 -7.30
CA CYS A 35 -0.98 -5.51 -7.30
C CYS A 35 -1.19 -6.21 -5.94
N GLN A 36 -0.78 -5.55 -4.85
CA GLN A 36 -0.91 -6.11 -3.51
C GLN A 36 -2.37 -6.27 -3.11
N PHE A 37 -3.22 -5.29 -3.44
CA PHE A 37 -4.65 -5.37 -3.17
C PHE A 37 -5.31 -6.51 -3.93
N SER A 38 -4.94 -6.74 -5.21
CA SER A 38 -5.43 -7.89 -5.98
C SER A 38 -5.07 -9.22 -5.33
N LEU A 39 -3.88 -9.33 -4.73
CA LEU A 39 -3.48 -10.53 -4.02
C LEU A 39 -4.27 -10.72 -2.72
N ILE A 40 -4.51 -9.63 -1.97
CA ILE A 40 -5.31 -9.65 -0.74
C ILE A 40 -6.76 -10.05 -1.04
N ASP A 41 -7.36 -9.48 -2.09
CA ASP A 41 -8.72 -9.80 -2.54
C ASP A 41 -8.86 -11.27 -2.96
N ALA A 42 -7.81 -11.83 -3.58
CA ALA A 42 -7.70 -13.25 -3.91
C ALA A 42 -7.40 -14.17 -2.70
N GLY A 43 -7.25 -13.60 -1.49
CA GLY A 43 -7.03 -14.35 -0.25
C GLY A 43 -5.56 -14.65 0.09
N TYR A 44 -4.61 -14.06 -0.63
CA TYR A 44 -3.19 -14.20 -0.32
C TYR A 44 -2.75 -13.24 0.78
N ARG A 45 -1.78 -13.70 1.59
CA ARG A 45 -1.07 -12.83 2.51
C ARG A 45 0.09 -12.16 1.78
N VAL A 46 0.00 -10.85 1.64
CA VAL A 46 1.10 -10.03 1.10
C VAL A 46 2.17 -9.91 2.19
N GLY A 47 3.38 -10.35 1.84
CA GLY A 47 4.57 -10.16 2.66
C GLY A 47 5.74 -9.71 1.80
N PRO A 48 6.97 -9.62 2.36
CA PRO A 48 8.09 -8.95 1.72
C PRO A 48 8.44 -9.47 0.30
N LYS A 49 8.20 -10.76 0.04
CA LYS A 49 8.43 -11.34 -1.29
C LYS A 49 7.36 -10.93 -2.31
N ALA A 50 6.09 -10.90 -1.91
CA ALA A 50 5.00 -10.44 -2.76
C ALA A 50 5.12 -8.94 -3.03
N GLU A 51 5.48 -8.14 -2.02
CA GLU A 51 5.76 -6.71 -2.17
C GLU A 51 6.89 -6.44 -3.17
N ALA A 52 7.97 -7.22 -3.10
CA ALA A 52 9.09 -7.10 -4.03
C ALA A 52 8.72 -7.50 -5.46
N ALA A 53 7.90 -8.53 -5.64
CA ALA A 53 7.38 -8.92 -6.95
C ALA A 53 6.47 -7.84 -7.53
N CYS A 54 5.51 -7.34 -6.74
CA CYS A 54 4.62 -6.25 -7.13
C CYS A 54 5.38 -4.95 -7.45
N ARG A 55 6.46 -4.64 -6.70
CA ARG A 55 7.34 -3.49 -7.02
C ARG A 55 8.01 -3.61 -8.39
N THR A 56 8.25 -4.84 -8.81
CA THR A 56 8.86 -5.10 -10.12
C THR A 56 7.81 -4.99 -11.22
N GLY A 57 6.54 -5.32 -10.92
CA GLY A 57 5.42 -5.21 -11.86
C GLY A 57 4.90 -3.80 -12.10
N SER A 58 5.17 -2.86 -11.19
CA SER A 58 4.62 -1.48 -11.26
C SER A 58 5.07 -0.63 -12.45
N ASP A 59 5.94 -1.16 -13.30
CA ASP A 59 6.29 -0.60 -14.60
C ASP A 59 5.49 -1.34 -15.70
N SER A 60 4.17 -1.18 -15.72
CA SER A 60 3.23 -1.89 -16.62
C SER A 60 3.50 -1.68 -18.12
N GLY A 61 4.28 -0.66 -18.50
CA GLY A 61 4.74 -0.43 -19.87
C GLY A 61 5.93 -1.29 -20.32
N ASN A 62 6.53 -2.10 -19.44
CA ASN A 62 7.69 -2.91 -19.75
C ASN A 62 7.36 -4.43 -19.67
N PRO A 63 7.33 -5.15 -20.81
CA PRO A 63 6.97 -6.57 -20.81
C PRO A 63 7.94 -7.44 -20.01
N ALA A 64 9.22 -7.05 -19.91
CA ALA A 64 10.18 -7.78 -19.08
C ALA A 64 9.85 -7.63 -17.59
N ARG A 65 9.35 -6.47 -17.15
CA ARG A 65 8.96 -6.20 -15.76
C ARG A 65 7.71 -6.98 -15.37
N TRP A 66 6.73 -7.04 -16.27
CA TRP A 66 5.54 -7.87 -16.10
C TRP A 66 5.91 -9.35 -15.91
N ILE A 67 6.79 -9.88 -16.78
CA ILE A 67 7.30 -11.25 -16.67
C ILE A 67 7.97 -11.49 -15.31
N GLN A 68 8.80 -10.56 -14.84
CA GLN A 68 9.45 -10.67 -13.53
C GLN A 68 8.46 -10.66 -12.36
N CYS A 69 7.41 -9.84 -12.43
CA CYS A 69 6.32 -9.86 -11.45
C CYS A 69 5.64 -11.23 -11.43
N TYR A 70 5.27 -11.74 -12.60
CA TYR A 70 4.58 -13.02 -12.75
C TYR A 70 5.41 -14.18 -12.18
N TRP A 71 6.68 -14.29 -12.57
CA TRP A 71 7.58 -15.33 -12.05
C TRP A 71 7.87 -15.15 -10.56
N GLY A 72 7.97 -13.91 -10.08
CA GLY A 72 8.16 -13.62 -8.65
C GLY A 72 7.00 -14.10 -7.78
N LEU A 73 5.77 -13.89 -8.24
CA LEU A 73 4.55 -14.32 -7.54
C LEU A 73 4.33 -15.83 -7.63
N THR A 74 4.50 -16.42 -8.81
CA THR A 74 4.37 -17.89 -8.97
C THR A 74 5.43 -18.66 -8.20
N ALA A 75 6.67 -18.15 -8.11
CA ALA A 75 7.73 -18.75 -7.31
C ALA A 75 7.46 -18.77 -5.80
N ILE A 76 6.53 -17.93 -5.31
CA ILE A 76 6.10 -17.92 -3.90
C ILE A 76 4.75 -18.61 -3.68
N GLY A 77 4.24 -19.31 -4.70
CA GLY A 77 3.03 -20.14 -4.59
C GLY A 77 1.72 -19.41 -4.92
N VAL A 78 1.77 -18.21 -5.51
CA VAL A 78 0.58 -17.59 -6.11
C VAL A 78 0.21 -18.36 -7.37
N THR A 79 -1.04 -18.74 -7.52
CA THR A 79 -1.53 -19.40 -8.75
C THR A 79 -1.31 -18.51 -9.97
N GLU A 80 -1.03 -19.12 -11.12
CA GLU A 80 -0.78 -18.41 -12.39
C GLU A 80 -1.84 -17.37 -12.72
N VAL A 81 -3.12 -17.70 -12.55
CA VAL A 81 -4.25 -16.80 -12.83
C VAL A 81 -4.20 -15.55 -11.95
N GLU A 82 -3.99 -15.73 -10.65
CA GLU A 82 -3.94 -14.62 -9.69
C GLU A 82 -2.64 -13.82 -9.79
N ALA A 83 -1.53 -14.46 -10.16
CA ALA A 83 -0.28 -13.78 -10.45
C ALA A 83 -0.42 -12.87 -11.68
N ALA A 84 -1.01 -13.38 -12.77
CA ALA A 84 -1.28 -12.59 -13.96
C ALA A 84 -2.25 -11.44 -13.68
N ARG A 85 -3.34 -11.70 -12.93
CA ARG A 85 -4.29 -10.67 -12.52
C ARG A 85 -3.60 -9.58 -11.70
N ALA A 86 -2.83 -9.95 -10.68
CA ALA A 86 -2.12 -9.01 -9.83
C ALA A 86 -1.08 -8.19 -10.62
N CYS A 87 -0.32 -8.81 -11.52
CA CYS A 87 0.67 -8.10 -12.34
C CYS A 87 0.05 -7.24 -13.45
N ASN A 88 -1.19 -7.50 -13.87
CA ASN A 88 -1.94 -6.64 -14.79
C ASN A 88 -2.60 -5.46 -14.08
N ALA A 89 -2.90 -5.62 -12.80
CA ALA A 89 -3.34 -4.54 -11.93
C ALA A 89 -2.17 -3.72 -11.38
N ALA A 90 -0.94 -4.24 -11.53
CA ALA A 90 0.28 -3.65 -11.03
C ALA A 90 0.71 -2.43 -11.82
#